data_AF-A0A954S564-F1
#
_entry.id   AF-A0A954S564-F1
#
_cell.length_a   1.000
_cell.length_b   1.000
_cell.length_c   1.000
_cell.angle_alpha   90.00
_cell.angle_beta   90.00
_cell.angle_gamma   90.00
#
_symmetry.space_group_name_H-M   'P 1'
#
loop_
_entity.id
_entity.type
_entity.pdbx_description
1 polymer ?
#
loop_
_entity_poly.entity_id
_entity_poly.type
_entity_poly.pdbx_seq_one_letter_code
_entity_poly.pdbx_strand_id
1 'polypeptide(L)'
;MFNALQLLAASDSGSSLVFGLTIFALAIFLGVEVITKIPPTLHTPLMSGSNAISGITLVGAVLATGEYPGFAKLLGFIAIVLATVNVVGGFLVTHRMLEKFKSR
;
A
#
# COMPACT_ATOMS: atom_id res chain seq x y z
N MET A 1 18.94 -1.26 11.65
CA MET A 1 17.49 -1.30 11.32
C MET A 1 17.00 -2.71 11.01
N PHE A 2 17.66 -3.48 10.14
CA PHE A 2 17.31 -4.89 9.85
C PHE A 2 17.37 -5.82 11.09
N ASN A 3 18.37 -5.63 11.97
CA ASN A 3 18.49 -6.41 13.22
C ASN A 3 17.39 -6.10 14.26
N ALA A 4 16.80 -4.90 14.23
CA ALA A 4 15.69 -4.56 15.14
C ALA A 4 14.39 -5.27 14.73
N LEU A 5 14.24 -5.57 13.43
CA LEU A 5 13.10 -6.31 12.89
C LEU A 5 13.16 -7.81 13.22
N GLN A 6 14.37 -8.40 13.27
CA GLN A 6 14.55 -9.81 13.69
C GLN A 6 14.41 -10.02 15.20
N LEU A 7 14.77 -9.03 16.02
CA LEU A 7 14.53 -9.05 17.47
C LEU A 7 13.03 -8.94 17.82
N LEU A 8 12.22 -8.39 16.91
CA LEU A 8 10.76 -8.24 17.00
C LEU A 8 10.01 -9.56 16.80
N ALA A 9 10.56 -10.50 16.04
CA ALA A 9 9.96 -11.83 15.85
C ALA A 9 10.12 -12.73 17.10
N ALA A 10 10.96 -12.33 18.04
CA ALA A 10 11.18 -13.00 19.33
C ALA A 10 10.33 -12.41 20.47
N SER A 11 9.44 -11.45 20.20
CA SER A 11 8.64 -10.80 21.23
C SER A 11 7.30 -11.50 21.46
N ASP A 12 6.82 -11.45 22.70
CA ASP A 12 5.54 -12.02 23.12
C ASP A 12 4.38 -11.51 22.23
N SER A 13 3.43 -12.39 21.92
CA SER A 13 2.35 -12.11 20.96
C SER A 13 1.52 -10.86 21.32
N GLY A 14 1.36 -10.59 22.62
CA GLY A 14 0.74 -9.35 23.12
C GLY A 14 1.53 -8.08 22.77
N SER A 15 2.86 -8.13 22.80
CA SER A 15 3.71 -6.98 22.47
C SER A 15 3.72 -6.65 20.97
N SER A 16 3.66 -7.67 20.10
CA SER A 16 3.57 -7.50 18.65
C SER A 16 2.25 -6.84 18.22
N LEU A 17 1.13 -7.22 18.86
CA LEU A 17 -0.17 -6.59 18.60
C LEU A 17 -0.19 -5.12 19.05
N VAL A 18 0.28 -4.83 20.26
CA VAL A 18 0.36 -3.44 20.78
C VAL A 18 1.25 -2.58 19.88
N PHE A 19 2.38 -3.12 19.42
CA PHE A 19 3.25 -2.44 18.47
C PHE A 19 2.56 -2.18 17.13
N GLY A 20 1.90 -3.18 16.54
CA GLY A 20 1.14 -3.04 15.29
C GLY A 20 0.03 -1.99 15.38
N LEU A 21 -0.72 -1.99 16.49
CA LEU A 21 -1.75 -0.99 16.77
C LEU A 21 -1.16 0.41 16.96
N THR A 22 0.01 0.52 17.57
CA THR A 22 0.72 1.80 17.70
C THR A 22 1.09 2.36 16.34
N ILE A 23 1.69 1.54 15.46
CA ILE A 23 2.03 1.95 14.09
C ILE A 23 0.75 2.31 13.30
N PHE A 24 -0.31 1.52 13.43
CA PHE A 24 -1.59 1.78 12.77
C PHE A 24 -2.18 3.14 13.21
N ALA A 25 -2.25 3.40 14.52
CA ALA A 25 -2.76 4.66 15.06
C ALA A 25 -1.93 5.86 14.57
N LEU A 26 -0.60 5.78 14.66
CA LEU A 26 0.30 6.84 14.18
C LEU A 26 0.19 7.06 12.67
N ALA A 27 0.02 6.00 11.88
CA ALA A 27 -0.19 6.11 10.44
C ALA A 27 -1.49 6.82 10.07
N ILE A 28 -2.58 6.62 10.84
CA ILE A 28 -3.84 7.37 10.65
C ILE A 28 -3.61 8.86 10.89
N PHE A 29 -3.00 9.22 12.04
CA PHE A 29 -2.71 10.62 12.35
C PHE A 29 -1.85 11.27 11.28
N LEU A 30 -0.80 10.58 10.83
CA LEU A 30 0.07 11.04 9.76
C LEU A 30 -0.70 11.24 8.44
N GLY A 31 -1.58 10.30 8.08
CA GLY A 31 -2.39 10.38 6.86
C GLY A 31 -3.30 11.61 6.84
N VAL A 32 -3.98 11.89 7.95
CA VAL A 32 -4.84 13.09 8.07
C VAL A 32 -4.01 14.36 7.96
N GLU A 33 -2.91 14.47 8.71
CA GLU A 33 -2.05 15.66 8.73
C GLU A 33 -1.39 15.96 7.38
N VAL A 34 -1.06 14.92 6.61
CA VAL A 34 -0.50 15.07 5.27
C VAL A 34 -1.57 15.52 4.29
N ILE A 35 -2.76 14.90 4.29
CA ILE A 35 -3.83 15.18 3.32
C ILE A 35 -4.41 16.60 3.48
N THR A 36 -4.54 17.09 4.72
CA THR A 36 -5.10 18.43 5.00
C THR A 36 -4.24 19.58 4.48
N LYS A 37 -2.95 19.33 4.19
CA LYS A 37 -1.99 20.35 3.72
C LYS A 37 -1.84 20.43 2.21
N ILE A 38 -2.62 19.66 1.46
CA ILE A 38 -2.51 19.56 0.00
C ILE A 38 -3.40 20.63 -0.65
N PRO A 39 -2.91 21.41 -1.64
CA PRO A 39 -3.73 22.42 -2.31
C PRO A 39 -4.91 21.78 -3.07
N PRO A 40 -6.06 22.47 -3.20
CA PRO A 40 -7.26 21.88 -3.78
C PRO A 40 -7.11 21.39 -5.23
N THR A 41 -6.21 22.01 -5.98
CA THR A 41 -5.87 21.64 -7.36
C THR A 41 -5.32 20.22 -7.49
N LEU A 42 -4.78 19.66 -6.40
CA LEU A 42 -4.18 18.32 -6.38
C LEU A 42 -5.12 17.24 -5.80
N HIS A 43 -6.35 17.55 -5.37
CA HIS A 43 -7.24 16.52 -4.81
C HIS A 43 -7.56 15.38 -5.79
N THR A 44 -7.75 15.67 -7.08
CA THR A 44 -8.02 14.64 -8.09
C THR A 44 -6.77 13.80 -8.41
N PRO A 45 -5.58 14.39 -8.65
CA PRO A 45 -4.32 13.64 -8.69
C PRO A 45 -4.06 12.80 -7.42
N LEU A 46 -4.36 13.35 -6.25
CA LEU A 46 -4.20 12.67 -4.96
C LEU A 46 -5.14 11.47 -4.83
N MET A 47 -6.40 11.60 -5.24
CA MET A 47 -7.36 10.50 -5.26
C MET A 47 -6.89 9.35 -6.15
N SER A 48 -6.35 9.67 -7.33
CA SER A 48 -5.74 8.67 -8.22
C SER A 48 -4.47 8.06 -7.61
N GLY A 49 -3.62 8.89 -6.98
CA GLY A 49 -2.38 8.45 -6.35
C GLY A 49 -2.61 7.52 -5.15
N SER A 50 -3.58 7.82 -4.28
CA SER A 50 -3.93 6.96 -3.15
C SER A 50 -4.52 5.63 -3.61
N ASN A 51 -5.27 5.61 -4.72
CA ASN A 51 -5.72 4.38 -5.36
C ASN A 51 -4.51 3.55 -5.86
N ALA A 52 -3.51 4.15 -6.50
CA ALA A 52 -2.29 3.47 -6.91
C ALA A 52 -1.53 2.85 -5.72
N ILE A 53 -1.45 3.57 -4.59
CA ILE A 53 -0.79 3.10 -3.36
C ILE A 53 -1.54 1.89 -2.75
N SER A 54 -2.87 1.82 -2.87
CA SER A 54 -3.66 0.65 -2.42
C SER A 54 -3.24 -0.65 -3.12
N GLY A 55 -2.56 -0.55 -4.26
CA GLY A 55 -1.95 -1.66 -4.96
C GLY A 55 -0.85 -2.39 -4.18
N ILE A 56 -0.47 -1.93 -2.97
CA ILE A 56 0.35 -2.70 -2.01
C ILE A 56 -0.20 -4.10 -1.71
N THR A 57 -1.50 -4.31 -1.94
CA THR A 57 -2.16 -5.62 -1.97
C THR A 57 -1.43 -6.66 -2.84
N LEU A 58 -0.64 -6.23 -3.83
CA LEU A 58 0.23 -7.09 -4.63
C LEU A 58 1.23 -7.89 -3.78
N VAL A 59 1.81 -7.27 -2.73
CA VAL A 59 2.74 -7.95 -1.83
C VAL A 59 2.04 -9.09 -1.10
N GLY A 60 0.83 -8.83 -0.57
CA GLY A 60 0.01 -9.85 0.07
C GLY A 60 -0.38 -10.98 -0.89
N ALA A 61 -0.76 -10.64 -2.13
CA ALA A 61 -1.13 -11.62 -3.15
C ALA A 61 0.04 -12.54 -3.53
N VAL A 62 1.25 -11.98 -3.70
CA VAL A 62 2.45 -12.76 -4.00
C VAL A 62 2.81 -13.71 -2.87
N LEU A 63 2.77 -13.23 -1.62
CA LEU A 63 3.05 -14.06 -0.44
C LEU A 63 2.03 -15.20 -0.30
N ALA A 64 0.73 -14.90 -0.42
CA ALA A 64 -0.33 -15.89 -0.24
C ALA A 64 -0.41 -16.95 -1.36
N THR A 65 -0.07 -16.58 -2.60
CA THR A 65 -0.18 -17.51 -3.76
C THR A 65 0.79 -18.68 -3.66
N GLY A 66 1.94 -18.50 -2.98
CA GLY A 66 2.95 -19.54 -2.81
C GLY A 66 2.56 -20.63 -1.81
N GLU A 67 1.58 -20.38 -0.94
CA GLU A 67 1.29 -21.24 0.22
C GLU A 67 0.29 -22.37 -0.07
N TYR A 68 -0.60 -22.19 -1.05
CA TYR A 68 -1.74 -23.10 -1.24
C TYR A 68 -1.81 -23.69 -2.67
N PRO A 69 -1.97 -25.02 -2.82
CA PRO A 69 -2.10 -25.66 -4.12
C PRO A 69 -3.53 -25.58 -4.69
N GLY A 70 -3.70 -26.02 -5.95
CA GLY A 70 -5.00 -26.20 -6.59
C GLY A 70 -5.73 -24.89 -6.87
N PHE A 71 -7.03 -24.84 -6.54
CA PHE A 71 -7.89 -23.69 -6.83
C PHE A 71 -7.43 -22.40 -6.15
N ALA A 72 -6.86 -22.50 -4.94
CA ALA A 72 -6.30 -21.35 -4.23
C ALA A 72 -5.13 -20.70 -4.99
N LYS A 73 -4.28 -21.50 -5.65
CA LYS A 73 -3.19 -20.99 -6.49
C LYS A 73 -3.71 -20.21 -7.70
N LEU A 74 -4.82 -20.66 -8.30
CA LEU A 74 -5.48 -19.97 -9.40
C LEU A 74 -6.06 -18.63 -8.94
N LEU A 75 -6.73 -18.59 -7.78
CA LEU A 75 -7.21 -17.34 -7.19
C LEU A 75 -6.07 -16.39 -6.85
N GLY A 76 -4.97 -16.91 -6.31
CA GLY A 76 -3.76 -16.14 -6.05
C GLY A 76 -3.15 -15.53 -7.32
N PHE A 77 -3.08 -16.31 -8.41
CA PHE A 77 -2.66 -15.80 -9.71
C PHE A 77 -3.57 -14.66 -10.21
N ILE A 78 -4.89 -14.81 -10.12
CA ILE A 78 -5.85 -13.76 -10.49
C ILE A 78 -5.65 -12.52 -9.60
N ALA A 79 -5.46 -12.71 -8.29
CA ALA A 79 -5.21 -11.62 -7.34
C ALA A 79 -3.93 -10.84 -7.69
N ILE A 80 -2.85 -11.52 -8.05
CA ILE A 80 -1.61 -10.88 -8.51
C ILE A 80 -1.86 -10.05 -9.78
N VAL A 81 -2.58 -10.59 -10.76
CA VAL A 81 -2.91 -9.86 -12.00
C VAL A 81 -3.73 -8.61 -11.69
N LEU A 82 -4.79 -8.72 -10.91
CA LEU A 82 -5.64 -7.59 -10.54
C LEU A 82 -4.89 -6.54 -9.71
N ALA A 83 -4.06 -6.96 -8.75
CA ALA A 83 -3.24 -6.05 -7.95
C ALA A 83 -2.20 -5.32 -8.81
N THR A 84 -1.62 -6.02 -9.79
CA THR A 84 -0.69 -5.42 -10.77
C THR A 84 -1.39 -4.37 -11.63
N VAL A 85 -2.61 -4.66 -12.11
CA VAL A 85 -3.42 -3.69 -12.86
C VAL A 85 -3.73 -2.46 -12.01
N ASN A 86 -4.05 -2.61 -10.73
CA ASN A 86 -4.29 -1.50 -9.81
C ASN A 86 -3.04 -0.62 -9.64
N VAL A 87 -1.88 -1.21 -9.30
CA VAL A 87 -0.61 -0.47 -9.16
C VAL A 87 -0.26 0.26 -10.46
N VAL A 88 -0.15 -0.48 -11.57
CA VAL A 88 0.36 0.07 -12.83
C VAL A 88 -0.61 1.09 -13.41
N GLY A 89 -1.91 0.76 -13.46
CA GLY A 89 -2.95 1.67 -13.95
C GLY A 89 -3.05 2.93 -13.09
N GLY A 90 -3.03 2.78 -11.76
CA GLY A 90 -3.08 3.90 -10.83
C GLY A 90 -1.91 4.86 -11.01
N PHE A 91 -0.67 4.36 -11.11
CA PHE A 91 0.50 5.21 -11.31
C PHE A 91 0.52 5.86 -12.71
N LEU A 92 0.09 5.17 -13.76
CA LEU A 92 -0.02 5.73 -15.11
C LEU A 92 -1.02 6.90 -15.18
N VAL A 93 -2.20 6.74 -14.58
CA VAL A 93 -3.22 7.80 -14.56
C VAL A 93 -2.73 8.99 -13.73
N THR A 94 -2.15 8.71 -12.55
CA THR A 94 -1.59 9.77 -11.69
C THR A 94 -0.48 10.55 -12.41
N HIS A 95 0.40 9.86 -13.14
CA HIS A 95 1.45 10.50 -13.93
C HIS A 95 0.88 11.49 -14.97
N ARG A 96 -0.11 11.06 -15.74
CA ARG A 96 -0.79 11.91 -16.75
C ARG A 96 -1.52 13.10 -16.13
N MET A 97 -2.05 12.94 -14.91
CA MET A 97 -2.68 14.02 -14.17
C MET A 97 -1.64 15.05 -13.70
N LEU A 98 -0.51 14.60 -13.17
CA LEU A 98 0.57 15.46 -12.67
C LEU A 98 1.36 16.14 -13.79
N GLU A 99 1.42 15.55 -14.98
CA GLU A 99 2.07 16.14 -16.15
C GLU A 99 1.48 17.52 -16.52
N LYS A 100 0.19 17.73 -16.25
CA LYS A 100 -0.50 19.02 -16.47
C LYS A 100 -0.02 20.14 -15.54
N PHE A 101 0.71 19.82 -14.47
CA PHE A 101 1.27 20.77 -13.52
C PHE A 101 2.75 21.08 -13.77
N LYS A 102 3.40 20.41 -14.72
CA LYS A 102 4.74 20.82 -15.14
C LYS A 102 4.64 22.17 -15.85
N SER A 103 5.38 23.16 -15.35
CA SER A 103 5.73 24.32 -16.16
C SER A 103 6.46 23.81 -17.40
N ARG A 104 6.16 24.41 -18.56
CA ARG A 104 7.05 24.32 -19.71
C ARG A 104 8.45 24.79 -19.33
#